data_AF-A0A3N5M473-F1
#
_entry.id   AF-A0A3N5M473-F1
#
_cell.length_a   1.000
_cell.length_b   1.000
_cell.length_c   1.000
_cell.angle_alpha   90.00
_cell.angle_beta   90.00
_cell.angle_gamma   90.00
#
_symmetry.space_group_name_H-M   'P 1'
#
loop_
_entity.id
_entity.type
_entity.pdbx_description
1 polymer ?
#
loop_
_entity_poly.entity_id
_entity_poly.type
_entity_poly.pdbx_seq_one_letter_code
_entity_poly.pdbx_strand_id
1 'polypeptide(L)'
;MQGGGALLRLAKERATMMANTTLALLTVLLWAAGGGQAAGQAPGAPPGFVSIFNGKDLSGWDGDPKLWAVKDGAIVGQTSSESPIGDNTFLIWTAGTVQDFELRVRFRLTNHNSGIQYRSRDLGLAAGKRENWTVGGYQADMDEANRYTGILYEERGRGIIANVGQKVTVKAGGEKAAEQAVDPQSVRAAITTGAWNDYVIVCRGNRITHRINGLITADVTDEENDKRALEGILAFQLHKGPAMKVEFKEILLKAQ
;
A
#
# COMPACT_ATOMS: atom_id res chain seq x y z
N MET A 1 32.20 -61.45 22.42
CA MET A 1 32.34 -62.52 23.43
C MET A 1 31.91 -61.97 24.77
N GLN A 2 30.92 -62.64 25.38
CA GLN A 2 30.57 -62.77 26.81
C GLN A 2 30.61 -61.50 27.67
N GLY A 3 29.50 -60.99 28.21
CA GLY A 3 28.63 -61.64 29.24
C GLY A 3 29.16 -61.24 30.63
N GLY A 4 28.42 -60.86 31.66
CA GLY A 4 27.00 -60.77 32.01
C GLY A 4 26.91 -60.53 33.53
N GLY A 5 25.72 -60.24 34.06
CA GLY A 5 25.37 -60.35 35.49
C GLY A 5 25.54 -59.06 36.32
N ALA A 6 24.51 -58.31 36.72
CA ALA A 6 23.34 -58.59 37.57
C ALA A 6 23.54 -58.32 39.08
N LEU A 7 22.83 -57.28 39.55
CA LEU A 7 21.94 -57.24 40.73
C LEU A 7 22.48 -57.49 42.17
N LEU A 8 22.31 -56.47 43.02
CA LEU A 8 22.00 -56.60 44.47
C LEU A 8 21.29 -55.29 44.92
N ARG A 9 19.95 -55.22 44.95
CA ARG A 9 18.97 -55.52 46.04
C ARG A 9 18.88 -54.49 47.20
N LEU A 10 17.70 -53.84 47.29
CA LEU A 10 16.82 -53.59 48.47
C LEU A 10 17.36 -52.72 49.64
N ALA A 11 16.62 -51.85 50.36
CA ALA A 11 15.19 -51.56 50.52
C ALA A 11 14.97 -50.22 51.27
N LYS A 12 13.76 -49.63 51.15
CA LYS A 12 12.87 -48.96 52.17
C LYS A 12 13.49 -48.04 53.24
N GLU A 13 12.91 -46.94 53.74
CA GLU A 13 11.69 -46.14 53.61
C GLU A 13 11.81 -45.02 54.70
N ARG A 14 10.98 -43.97 54.62
CA ARG A 14 10.62 -42.95 55.66
C ARG A 14 11.61 -41.80 55.89
N ALA A 15 11.22 -40.55 56.13
CA ALA A 15 9.99 -39.76 55.99
C ALA A 15 10.35 -38.30 56.37
N THR A 16 9.50 -37.36 55.94
CA THR A 16 9.22 -36.05 56.62
C THR A 16 10.05 -34.81 56.24
N MET A 17 9.51 -34.07 55.26
CA MET A 17 8.99 -32.68 55.33
C MET A 17 9.79 -31.51 55.94
N MET A 18 9.73 -30.40 55.18
CA MET A 18 9.91 -28.96 55.52
C MET A 18 11.36 -28.46 55.70
N ALA A 19 11.77 -27.27 55.26
CA ALA A 19 11.28 -26.23 54.34
C ALA A 19 12.43 -25.21 54.21
N ASN A 20 12.50 -24.48 53.08
CA ASN A 20 13.23 -23.21 52.89
C ASN A 20 14.77 -23.26 53.03
N THR A 21 15.61 -22.77 52.12
CA THR A 21 15.52 -21.67 51.15
C THR A 21 16.67 -21.87 50.16
N THR A 22 16.40 -21.92 48.86
CA THR A 22 17.46 -21.85 47.83
C THR A 22 17.17 -20.67 46.92
N LEU A 23 18.06 -19.69 46.99
CA LEU A 23 18.11 -18.49 46.17
C LEU A 23 18.34 -18.90 44.71
N ALA A 24 17.29 -18.86 43.88
CA ALA A 24 17.45 -18.99 42.43
C ALA A 24 17.74 -17.60 41.85
N LEU A 25 18.97 -17.38 41.38
CA LEU A 25 19.26 -16.25 40.49
C LEU A 25 18.46 -16.44 39.19
N LEU A 26 17.36 -15.70 39.06
CA LEU A 26 16.70 -15.50 37.77
C LEU A 26 17.50 -14.43 37.00
N THR A 27 18.34 -14.84 36.07
CA THR A 27 18.78 -13.96 34.98
C THR A 27 17.59 -13.71 34.07
N VAL A 28 16.90 -12.58 34.28
CA VAL A 28 15.95 -12.04 33.30
C VAL A 28 16.76 -11.51 32.13
N LEU A 29 16.91 -12.31 31.08
CA LEU A 29 17.27 -11.82 29.76
C LEU A 29 16.08 -11.01 29.24
N LEU A 30 16.11 -9.69 29.47
CA LEU A 30 15.31 -8.76 28.69
C LEU A 30 15.79 -8.87 27.24
N TRP A 31 15.06 -9.60 26.42
CA TRP A 31 15.07 -9.34 25.00
C TRP A 31 14.43 -7.96 24.82
N ALA A 32 15.26 -6.97 24.51
CA ALA A 32 14.80 -5.71 23.95
C ALA A 32 14.07 -6.05 22.64
N ALA A 33 12.75 -6.12 22.70
CA ALA A 33 11.92 -6.08 21.51
C ALA A 33 12.23 -4.74 20.83
N GLY A 34 13.01 -4.81 19.75
CA GLY A 34 13.20 -3.69 18.85
C GLY A 34 11.82 -3.16 18.47
N GLY A 35 11.61 -1.86 18.69
CA GLY A 35 10.36 -1.17 18.44
C GLY A 35 10.03 -1.15 16.95
N GLY A 36 9.50 -2.23 16.42
CA GLY A 36 8.54 -2.15 15.34
C GLY A 36 7.24 -1.67 15.95
N GLN A 37 6.83 -0.44 15.67
CA GLN A 37 5.46 -0.04 15.94
C GLN A 37 4.56 -1.01 15.15
N ALA A 38 3.90 -1.93 15.85
CA ALA A 38 2.79 -2.66 15.25
C ALA A 38 1.81 -1.59 14.76
N ALA A 39 1.47 -1.63 13.47
CA ALA A 39 0.47 -0.74 12.89
C ALA A 39 -0.86 -0.98 13.64
N GLY A 40 -1.14 -0.14 14.62
CA GLY A 40 -2.36 -0.21 15.40
C GLY A 40 -3.57 0.01 14.50
N GLN A 41 -4.66 -0.70 14.78
CA GLN A 41 -5.94 -0.46 14.12
C GLN A 41 -6.31 1.03 14.29
N ALA A 42 -6.54 1.74 13.18
CA ALA A 42 -6.87 3.15 13.24
C ALA A 42 -8.20 3.34 13.98
N PRO A 43 -8.35 4.37 14.83
CA PRO A 43 -9.64 4.70 15.44
C PRO A 43 -10.72 4.85 14.37
N GLY A 44 -11.79 4.06 14.45
CA GLY A 44 -12.88 4.06 13.47
C GLY A 44 -12.61 3.28 12.17
N ALA A 45 -11.43 2.67 12.00
CA ALA A 45 -11.16 1.82 10.84
C ALA A 45 -11.95 0.51 10.91
N PRO A 46 -12.54 0.03 9.79
CA PRO A 46 -13.25 -1.24 9.77
C PRO A 46 -12.34 -2.41 10.19
N PRO A 47 -12.90 -3.53 10.68
CA PRO A 47 -12.11 -4.70 11.09
C PRO A 47 -11.15 -5.19 10.01
N GLY A 48 -9.90 -5.40 10.41
CA GLY A 48 -8.81 -5.86 9.52
C GLY A 48 -8.09 -4.76 8.76
N PHE A 49 -8.49 -3.49 8.89
CA PHE A 49 -7.74 -2.35 8.36
C PHE A 49 -6.76 -1.79 9.37
N VAL A 50 -5.56 -1.49 8.90
CA VAL A 50 -4.57 -0.67 9.59
C VAL A 50 -4.43 0.66 8.87
N SER A 51 -4.18 1.75 9.59
CA SER A 51 -3.78 2.99 8.92
C SER A 51 -2.29 2.98 8.66
N ILE A 52 -1.90 3.31 7.43
CA ILE A 52 -0.50 3.44 7.01
C ILE A 52 -0.02 4.90 7.03
N PHE A 53 -0.84 5.81 7.55
CA PHE A 53 -0.50 7.21 7.73
C PHE A 53 -0.89 7.67 9.14
N ASN A 54 0.05 8.27 9.86
CA ASN A 54 -0.12 8.61 11.27
C ASN A 54 -0.90 9.92 11.52
N GLY A 55 -1.25 10.67 10.45
CA GLY A 55 -2.00 11.93 10.55
C GLY A 55 -1.18 13.14 11.03
N LYS A 56 0.13 12.99 11.23
CA LYS A 56 0.98 14.00 11.88
C LYS A 56 2.19 14.38 11.04
N ASP A 57 2.88 13.40 10.49
CA ASP A 57 4.10 13.57 9.72
C ASP A 57 4.27 12.46 8.67
N LEU A 58 5.35 12.53 7.90
CA LEU A 58 5.65 11.57 6.83
C LEU A 58 6.50 10.38 7.32
N SER A 59 6.51 10.06 8.62
CA SER A 59 7.18 8.85 9.08
C SER A 59 6.61 7.62 8.39
N GLY A 60 7.48 6.79 7.80
CA GLY A 60 7.08 5.66 6.96
C GLY A 60 6.82 6.02 5.49
N TRP A 61 7.16 7.24 5.07
CA TRP A 61 7.05 7.71 3.69
C TRP A 61 8.36 8.37 3.24
N ASP A 62 8.70 8.19 1.97
CA ASP A 62 9.91 8.74 1.34
C ASP A 62 9.51 9.49 0.06
N GLY A 63 9.81 10.79 0.01
CA GLY A 63 9.44 11.71 -1.06
C GLY A 63 10.26 12.99 -0.96
N ASP A 64 10.24 13.83 -1.99
CA ASP A 64 10.92 15.13 -1.95
C ASP A 64 10.31 16.02 -0.85
N PRO A 65 11.08 16.38 0.22
CA PRO A 65 10.56 17.17 1.33
C PRO A 65 10.18 18.61 0.94
N LYS A 66 10.56 19.07 -0.26
CA LYS A 66 10.12 20.37 -0.80
C LYS A 66 8.70 20.33 -1.37
N LEU A 67 8.22 19.14 -1.73
CA LEU A 67 6.95 18.95 -2.43
C LEU A 67 5.89 18.28 -1.55
N TRP A 68 6.32 17.52 -0.55
CA TRP A 68 5.44 16.75 0.33
C TRP A 68 5.50 17.23 1.78
N ALA A 69 4.34 17.43 2.38
CA ALA A 69 4.19 17.79 3.78
C ALA A 69 2.90 17.20 4.35
N VAL A 70 2.72 17.33 5.67
CA VAL A 70 1.43 17.07 6.32
C VAL A 70 0.80 18.40 6.71
N LYS A 71 -0.47 18.60 6.34
CA LYS A 71 -1.29 19.77 6.74
C LYS A 71 -2.68 19.29 7.11
N ASP A 72 -3.21 19.76 8.23
CA ASP A 72 -4.57 19.47 8.71
C ASP A 72 -4.92 17.97 8.73
N GLY A 73 -3.94 17.14 9.11
CA GLY A 73 -4.11 15.68 9.17
C GLY A 73 -4.18 14.98 7.81
N ALA A 74 -3.75 15.63 6.73
CA ALA A 74 -3.63 15.06 5.39
C ALA A 74 -2.19 15.16 4.87
N ILE A 75 -1.77 14.16 4.11
CA ILE A 75 -0.60 14.26 3.25
C ILE A 75 -0.95 15.24 2.12
N VAL A 76 -0.10 16.23 1.91
CA VAL A 76 -0.24 17.24 0.85
C VAL A 76 0.97 17.16 -0.05
N GLY A 77 0.73 16.83 -1.32
CA GLY A 77 1.69 16.99 -2.40
C GLY A 77 1.37 18.26 -3.18
N GLN A 78 2.36 19.11 -3.43
CA GLN A 78 2.14 20.36 -4.15
C GLN A 78 3.31 20.72 -5.06
N THR A 79 3.01 21.12 -6.30
CA THR A 79 3.96 21.75 -7.23
C THR A 79 3.65 23.22 -7.39
N SER A 80 4.59 23.99 -7.94
CA SER A 80 4.45 25.44 -8.13
C SER A 80 4.90 25.85 -9.53
N SER A 81 4.35 26.96 -10.04
CA SER A 81 4.79 27.56 -11.30
C SER A 81 6.20 28.14 -11.21
N GLU A 82 6.60 28.56 -10.01
CA GLU A 82 7.89 29.20 -9.74
C GLU A 82 9.03 28.18 -9.70
N SER A 83 8.72 26.92 -9.35
CA SER A 83 9.66 25.80 -9.32
C SER A 83 8.99 24.55 -9.89
N PRO A 84 8.84 24.46 -11.22
CA PRO A 84 8.24 23.30 -11.87
C PRO A 84 9.14 22.07 -11.72
N ILE A 85 8.52 20.89 -11.64
CA ILE A 85 9.25 19.61 -11.60
C ILE A 85 9.59 19.13 -13.01
N GLY A 86 10.75 18.48 -13.16
CA GLY A 86 11.24 18.00 -14.46
C GLY A 86 10.57 16.70 -14.95
N ASP A 87 10.12 15.86 -14.02
CA ASP A 87 9.51 14.55 -14.22
C ASP A 87 8.46 14.27 -13.14
N ASN A 88 7.62 13.26 -13.35
CA ASN A 88 6.71 12.75 -12.31
C ASN A 88 7.53 12.32 -11.09
N THR A 89 7.09 12.71 -9.91
CA THR A 89 7.73 12.36 -8.63
C THR A 89 6.70 11.79 -7.67
N PHE A 90 7.14 10.96 -6.73
CA PHE A 90 6.24 10.14 -5.95
C PHE A 90 6.57 10.20 -4.46
N LEU A 91 5.56 10.08 -3.62
CA LEU A 91 5.71 9.80 -2.19
C LEU A 91 5.50 8.31 -1.97
N ILE A 92 6.56 7.59 -1.61
CA ILE A 92 6.61 6.13 -1.54
C ILE A 92 6.42 5.69 -0.10
N TRP A 93 5.51 4.75 0.15
CA TRP A 93 5.37 4.12 1.46
C TRP A 93 6.53 3.16 1.71
N THR A 94 7.23 3.30 2.84
CA THR A 94 8.50 2.60 3.07
C THR A 94 8.39 1.37 3.96
N ALA A 95 7.21 1.05 4.49
CA ALA A 95 7.05 -0.05 5.44
C ALA A 95 6.88 -1.43 4.76
N GLY A 96 6.93 -1.49 3.42
CA GLY A 96 6.98 -2.74 2.67
C GLY A 96 6.29 -2.69 1.32
N THR A 97 6.00 -3.87 0.80
CA THR A 97 5.25 -4.10 -0.44
C THR A 97 3.83 -4.56 -0.15
N VAL A 98 2.96 -4.46 -1.15
CA VAL A 98 1.59 -4.98 -1.12
C VAL A 98 1.40 -6.06 -2.18
N GLN A 99 0.72 -7.14 -1.81
CA GLN A 99 0.33 -8.24 -2.71
C GLN A 99 -1.18 -8.23 -2.94
N ASP A 100 -1.93 -9.09 -2.27
CA ASP A 100 -3.40 -9.08 -2.21
C ASP A 100 -3.85 -8.16 -1.08
N PHE A 101 -4.62 -7.13 -1.43
CA PHE A 101 -4.98 -6.09 -0.47
C PHE A 101 -6.30 -5.39 -0.85
N GLU A 102 -6.85 -4.69 0.13
CA GLU A 102 -7.81 -3.61 -0.06
C GLU A 102 -7.23 -2.33 0.54
N LEU A 103 -7.08 -1.30 -0.29
CA LEU A 103 -6.66 0.03 0.10
C LEU A 103 -7.86 0.97 0.00
N ARG A 104 -8.09 1.76 1.05
CA ARG A 104 -9.06 2.85 1.06
C ARG A 104 -8.33 4.15 1.32
N VAL A 105 -8.59 5.15 0.51
CA VAL A 105 -7.96 6.47 0.62
C VAL A 105 -9.02 7.53 0.36
N ARG A 106 -9.04 8.58 1.17
CA ARG A 106 -9.74 9.82 0.81
C ARG A 106 -8.78 10.75 0.11
N PHE A 107 -9.18 11.23 -1.06
CA PHE A 107 -8.36 12.14 -1.85
C PHE A 107 -9.11 13.43 -2.20
N ARG A 108 -8.36 14.51 -2.37
CA ARG A 108 -8.82 15.77 -2.95
C ARG A 108 -7.75 16.27 -3.90
N LEU A 109 -8.15 16.64 -5.11
CA LEU A 109 -7.26 17.18 -6.14
C LEU A 109 -7.66 18.62 -6.47
N THR A 110 -6.67 19.49 -6.61
CA THR A 110 -6.79 20.85 -7.14
C THR A 110 -5.80 20.98 -8.30
N ASN A 111 -6.33 21.14 -9.51
CA ASN A 111 -5.58 21.21 -10.76
C ASN A 111 -4.81 19.93 -11.16
N HIS A 112 -4.59 19.79 -12.47
CA HIS A 112 -3.75 18.79 -13.11
C HIS A 112 -4.21 17.33 -12.91
N ASN A 113 -3.30 16.45 -12.53
CA ASN A 113 -3.40 14.99 -12.56
C ASN A 113 -2.51 14.41 -11.46
N SER A 114 -2.99 13.35 -10.82
CA SER A 114 -2.28 12.56 -9.82
C SER A 114 -2.68 11.10 -9.99
N GLY A 115 -2.15 10.23 -9.13
CA GLY A 115 -2.44 8.82 -9.14
C GLY A 115 -1.94 8.14 -7.88
N ILE A 116 -2.54 6.99 -7.59
CA ILE A 116 -2.11 6.07 -6.55
C ILE A 116 -1.42 4.89 -7.25
N GLN A 117 -0.10 4.80 -7.11
CA GLN A 117 0.68 3.66 -7.55
C GLN A 117 0.50 2.51 -6.57
N TYR A 118 0.36 1.29 -7.09
CA TYR A 118 0.35 0.07 -6.28
C TYR A 118 0.92 -1.09 -7.08
N ARG A 119 1.41 -2.12 -6.37
CA ARG A 119 2.19 -3.22 -6.95
C ARG A 119 3.25 -2.71 -7.94
N SER A 120 3.81 -1.55 -7.63
CA SER A 120 4.69 -0.81 -8.52
C SER A 120 6.16 -1.06 -8.16
N ARG A 121 7.06 -0.62 -9.03
CA ARG A 121 8.50 -0.71 -8.83
C ARG A 121 9.05 0.66 -8.48
N ASP A 122 9.90 0.70 -7.46
CA ASP A 122 10.74 1.85 -7.19
C ASP A 122 11.89 1.87 -8.21
N LEU A 123 11.85 2.81 -9.15
CA LEU A 123 12.86 2.98 -10.19
C LEU A 123 13.93 4.01 -9.80
N GLY A 124 13.73 4.68 -8.67
CA GLY A 124 14.61 5.72 -8.15
C GLY A 124 15.56 5.25 -7.05
N LEU A 125 15.52 3.96 -6.70
CA LEU A 125 16.45 3.31 -5.77
C LEU A 125 17.52 2.54 -6.56
N ALA A 126 18.77 3.00 -6.51
CA ALA A 126 19.90 2.35 -7.16
C ALA A 126 20.95 1.94 -6.12
N ALA A 127 21.34 0.66 -6.11
CA ALA A 127 22.32 0.10 -5.16
C ALA A 127 22.05 0.48 -3.67
N GLY A 128 20.77 0.52 -3.28
CA GLY A 128 20.34 0.87 -1.92
C GLY A 128 20.36 2.37 -1.60
N LYS A 129 20.61 3.23 -2.59
CA LYS A 129 20.62 4.69 -2.44
C LYS A 129 19.49 5.32 -3.25
N ARG A 130 18.82 6.30 -2.64
CA ARG A 130 17.77 7.11 -3.26
C ARG A 130 18.43 8.11 -4.22
N GLU A 131 18.23 7.92 -5.52
CA GLU A 131 18.69 8.84 -6.58
C GLU A 131 17.59 9.85 -6.94
N ASN A 132 16.34 9.37 -7.01
CA ASN A 132 15.14 10.17 -7.21
C ASN A 132 13.90 9.38 -6.75
N TRP A 133 12.69 9.92 -6.90
CA TRP A 133 11.47 9.24 -6.51
C TRP A 133 10.66 8.72 -7.71
N THR A 134 11.32 8.27 -8.77
CA THR A 134 10.63 7.72 -9.96
C THR A 134 10.01 6.37 -9.63
N VAL A 135 8.74 6.19 -10.00
CA VAL A 135 7.99 4.93 -9.86
C VAL A 135 7.43 4.49 -11.20
N GLY A 136 7.23 3.18 -11.39
CA GLY A 136 6.52 2.64 -12.56
C GLY A 136 5.76 1.36 -12.24
N GLY A 137 4.57 1.18 -12.81
CA GLY A 137 3.64 0.10 -12.50
C GLY A 137 2.18 0.57 -12.51
N TYR A 138 1.27 -0.25 -11.98
CA TYR A 138 -0.15 0.09 -11.96
C TYR A 138 -0.45 1.39 -11.19
N GLN A 139 -1.32 2.19 -11.78
CA GLN A 139 -1.78 3.47 -11.27
C GLN A 139 -3.31 3.54 -11.31
N ALA A 140 -3.87 3.97 -10.19
CA ALA A 140 -5.24 4.44 -10.04
C ALA A 140 -5.27 5.96 -10.22
N ASP A 141 -5.71 6.42 -11.39
CA ASP A 141 -5.59 7.83 -11.79
C ASP A 141 -6.69 8.73 -11.22
N MET A 142 -6.34 10.01 -11.09
CA MET A 142 -7.26 11.13 -10.84
C MET A 142 -6.79 12.39 -11.57
N ASP A 143 -7.72 13.16 -12.12
CA ASP A 143 -7.45 14.35 -12.91
C ASP A 143 -8.54 15.42 -12.69
N GLU A 144 -8.17 16.69 -12.75
CA GLU A 144 -9.11 17.80 -12.51
C GLU A 144 -10.24 17.83 -13.54
N ALA A 145 -9.92 17.56 -14.80
CA ALA A 145 -10.90 17.49 -15.89
C ALA A 145 -11.86 16.30 -15.77
N ASN A 146 -11.65 15.42 -14.78
CA ASN A 146 -12.44 14.23 -14.51
C ASN A 146 -12.64 13.37 -15.77
N ARG A 147 -11.62 13.33 -16.63
CA ARG A 147 -11.63 12.54 -17.87
C ARG A 147 -11.09 11.14 -17.63
N TYR A 148 -10.07 11.04 -16.78
CA TYR A 148 -9.30 9.83 -16.50
C TYR A 148 -9.42 9.37 -15.05
N THR A 149 -10.09 10.12 -14.20
CA THR A 149 -10.30 9.71 -12.80
C THR A 149 -10.99 8.35 -12.73
N GLY A 150 -10.31 7.38 -12.12
CA GLY A 150 -10.79 6.01 -11.98
C GLY A 150 -10.33 5.02 -13.06
N ILE A 151 -9.47 5.42 -14.01
CA ILE A 151 -8.85 4.46 -14.95
C ILE A 151 -7.81 3.58 -14.25
N LEU A 152 -7.54 2.43 -14.86
CA LEU A 152 -6.29 1.69 -14.62
C LEU A 152 -5.26 2.08 -15.69
N TYR A 153 -4.22 2.78 -15.27
CA TYR A 153 -3.05 3.09 -16.07
C TYR A 153 -1.84 2.28 -15.59
N GLU A 154 -0.85 2.06 -16.46
CA GLU A 154 0.43 1.46 -16.08
C GLU A 154 1.57 2.41 -16.44
N GLU A 155 2.04 3.14 -15.44
CA GLU A 155 3.09 4.14 -15.54
C GLU A 155 4.40 3.50 -15.98
N ARG A 156 5.01 4.08 -17.03
CA ARG A 156 6.21 3.55 -17.69
C ARG A 156 6.06 2.09 -18.14
N GLY A 157 4.84 1.69 -18.49
CA GLY A 157 4.49 0.36 -18.97
C GLY A 157 3.50 0.40 -20.13
N ARG A 158 2.42 -0.36 -20.02
CA ARG A 158 1.41 -0.59 -21.07
C ARG A 158 0.44 0.58 -21.27
N GLY A 159 0.57 1.67 -20.53
CA GLY A 159 -0.33 2.82 -20.59
C GLY A 159 -1.73 2.48 -20.06
N ILE A 160 -2.79 3.00 -20.70
CA ILE A 160 -4.17 2.76 -20.25
C ILE A 160 -4.51 1.27 -20.43
N ILE A 161 -4.78 0.58 -19.33
CA ILE A 161 -5.26 -0.81 -19.32
C ILE A 161 -6.79 -0.86 -19.37
N ALA A 162 -7.47 -0.01 -18.60
CA ALA A 162 -8.92 0.10 -18.59
C ALA A 162 -9.35 1.57 -18.51
N ASN A 163 -10.28 1.99 -19.38
CA ASN A 163 -10.94 3.27 -19.27
C ASN A 163 -12.03 3.24 -18.18
N VAL A 164 -12.54 4.41 -17.82
CA VAL A 164 -13.57 4.59 -16.79
C VAL A 164 -14.79 3.71 -17.10
N GLY A 165 -15.22 2.94 -16.11
CA GLY A 165 -16.35 2.02 -16.14
C GLY A 165 -16.12 0.71 -16.89
N GLN A 166 -14.89 0.44 -17.35
CA GLN A 166 -14.60 -0.79 -18.10
C GLN A 166 -14.30 -1.98 -17.20
N LYS A 167 -14.78 -3.14 -17.65
CA LYS A 167 -14.26 -4.44 -17.26
C LYS A 167 -13.32 -4.94 -18.35
N VAL A 168 -12.11 -5.34 -18.00
CA VAL A 168 -11.08 -5.73 -18.99
C VAL A 168 -10.43 -7.05 -18.59
N THR A 169 -10.30 -7.97 -19.55
CA THR A 169 -9.36 -9.08 -19.45
C THR A 169 -8.17 -8.78 -20.36
N VAL A 170 -6.99 -8.60 -19.78
CA VAL A 170 -5.73 -8.60 -20.54
C VAL A 170 -5.32 -10.05 -20.71
N LYS A 171 -5.42 -10.60 -21.92
CA LYS A 171 -5.07 -11.99 -22.18
C LYS A 171 -3.56 -12.20 -22.09
N ALA A 172 -3.12 -13.45 -22.00
CA ALA A 172 -1.70 -13.81 -21.93
C ALA A 172 -0.81 -13.19 -23.04
N GLY A 173 -1.36 -12.97 -24.24
CA GLY A 173 -0.67 -12.32 -25.36
C GLY A 173 -0.72 -10.78 -25.38
N GLY A 174 -1.26 -10.14 -24.33
CA GLY A 174 -1.40 -8.69 -24.21
C GLY A 174 -2.64 -8.09 -24.89
N GLU A 175 -3.44 -8.91 -25.60
CA GLU A 175 -4.73 -8.49 -26.17
C GLU A 175 -5.70 -8.11 -25.04
N LYS A 176 -6.36 -6.94 -25.16
CA LYS A 176 -7.34 -6.46 -24.19
C LYS A 176 -8.76 -6.75 -24.69
N ALA A 177 -9.47 -7.64 -24.01
CA ALA A 177 -10.91 -7.81 -24.18
C ALA A 177 -11.64 -6.88 -23.19
N ALA A 178 -12.22 -5.79 -23.70
CA ALA A 178 -12.86 -4.76 -22.89
C ALA A 178 -14.37 -4.74 -23.08
N GLU A 179 -15.09 -4.59 -21.97
CA GLU A 179 -16.54 -4.41 -21.89
C GLU A 179 -16.83 -3.12 -21.12
N GLN A 180 -17.78 -2.30 -21.60
CA GLN A 180 -18.25 -1.14 -20.85
C GLN A 180 -19.29 -1.59 -19.81
N ALA A 181 -18.84 -1.95 -18.61
CA ALA A 181 -19.70 -2.53 -17.56
C ALA A 181 -20.46 -1.48 -16.75
N VAL A 182 -19.93 -0.26 -16.67
CA VAL A 182 -20.56 0.89 -15.99
C VAL A 182 -20.53 2.09 -16.92
N ASP A 183 -21.61 2.86 -16.95
CA ASP A 183 -21.66 4.11 -17.72
C ASP A 183 -20.62 5.13 -17.21
N PRO A 184 -19.66 5.59 -18.05
CA PRO A 184 -18.64 6.54 -17.62
C PRO A 184 -19.23 7.87 -17.11
N GLN A 185 -20.38 8.29 -17.64
CA GLN A 185 -21.02 9.53 -17.24
C GLN A 185 -21.53 9.43 -15.80
N SER A 186 -22.12 8.30 -15.43
CA SER A 186 -22.53 7.99 -14.06
C SER A 186 -21.35 7.99 -13.08
N VAL A 187 -20.19 7.45 -13.48
CA VAL A 187 -18.97 7.51 -12.65
C VAL A 187 -18.50 8.95 -12.48
N ARG A 188 -18.41 9.72 -13.57
CA ARG A 188 -17.97 11.12 -13.54
C ARG A 188 -18.90 11.98 -12.69
N ALA A 189 -20.20 11.78 -12.79
CA ALA A 189 -21.20 12.51 -12.01
C ALA A 189 -21.11 12.23 -10.49
N ALA A 190 -20.59 11.07 -10.09
CA ALA A 190 -20.37 10.75 -8.68
C ALA A 190 -19.14 11.43 -8.09
N ILE A 191 -18.22 11.96 -8.91
CA ILE A 191 -16.98 12.59 -8.46
C ILE A 191 -17.19 14.09 -8.32
N THR A 192 -16.82 14.63 -7.16
CA THR A 192 -16.86 16.07 -6.92
C THR A 192 -15.45 16.64 -7.01
N THR A 193 -15.13 17.30 -8.13
CA THR A 193 -13.82 17.97 -8.34
C THR A 193 -13.58 19.03 -7.26
N GLY A 194 -12.35 19.09 -6.73
CA GLY A 194 -11.99 20.03 -5.66
C GLY A 194 -12.53 19.67 -4.28
N ALA A 195 -13.27 18.57 -4.13
CA ALA A 195 -13.75 18.06 -2.84
C ALA A 195 -13.10 16.72 -2.48
N TRP A 196 -13.38 16.26 -1.26
CA TRP A 196 -12.95 14.93 -0.80
C TRP A 196 -13.79 13.84 -1.46
N ASN A 197 -13.12 12.86 -2.07
CA ASN A 197 -13.70 11.67 -2.66
C ASN A 197 -13.07 10.42 -2.04
N ASP A 198 -13.80 9.32 -1.99
CA ASP A 198 -13.32 8.01 -1.52
C ASP A 198 -12.81 7.21 -2.71
N TYR A 199 -11.57 6.71 -2.63
CA TYR A 199 -10.99 5.77 -3.59
C TYR A 199 -10.73 4.44 -2.89
N VAL A 200 -11.25 3.35 -3.47
CA VAL A 200 -10.98 1.99 -3.01
C VAL A 200 -10.31 1.19 -4.13
N ILE A 201 -9.17 0.59 -3.82
CA ILE A 201 -8.42 -0.30 -4.71
C ILE A 201 -8.42 -1.68 -4.06
N VAL A 202 -8.87 -2.70 -4.80
CA VAL A 202 -8.83 -4.09 -4.36
C VAL A 202 -8.01 -4.89 -5.33
N CYS A 203 -7.02 -5.61 -4.83
CA CYS A 203 -6.23 -6.55 -5.62
C CYS A 203 -6.33 -7.94 -5.00
N ARG A 204 -6.69 -8.94 -5.80
CA ARG A 204 -6.79 -10.36 -5.41
C ARG A 204 -6.26 -11.24 -6.53
N GLY A 205 -5.15 -11.92 -6.30
CA GLY A 205 -4.38 -12.56 -7.36
C GLY A 205 -4.11 -11.59 -8.49
N ASN A 206 -4.54 -11.94 -9.71
CA ASN A 206 -4.39 -11.11 -10.89
C ASN A 206 -5.62 -10.21 -11.20
N ARG A 207 -6.61 -10.14 -10.31
CA ARG A 207 -7.75 -9.24 -10.46
C ARG A 207 -7.54 -7.95 -9.68
N ILE A 208 -7.84 -6.83 -10.33
CA ILE A 208 -7.67 -5.47 -9.84
C ILE A 208 -8.99 -4.73 -10.03
N THR A 209 -9.53 -4.14 -8.96
CA THR A 209 -10.77 -3.36 -9.02
C THR A 209 -10.57 -1.99 -8.40
N HIS A 210 -11.03 -0.96 -9.10
CA HIS A 210 -11.11 0.41 -8.60
C HIS A 210 -12.56 0.78 -8.33
N ARG A 211 -12.78 1.51 -7.23
CA ARG A 211 -14.06 2.15 -6.92
C ARG A 211 -13.85 3.56 -6.45
N ILE A 212 -14.70 4.49 -6.89
CA ILE A 212 -14.73 5.86 -6.40
C ILE A 212 -16.15 6.20 -5.92
N ASN A 213 -16.25 6.72 -4.70
CA ASN A 213 -17.53 7.04 -4.04
C ASN A 213 -18.56 5.88 -4.12
N GLY A 214 -18.06 4.64 -4.03
CA GLY A 214 -18.86 3.41 -4.07
C GLY A 214 -19.11 2.81 -5.46
N LEU A 215 -18.88 3.55 -6.55
CA LEU A 215 -19.08 3.06 -7.92
C LEU A 215 -17.81 2.38 -8.47
N ILE A 216 -17.96 1.27 -9.19
CA ILE A 216 -16.84 0.61 -9.88
C ILE A 216 -16.39 1.49 -11.06
N THR A 217 -15.09 1.76 -11.13
CA THR A 217 -14.48 2.57 -12.20
C THR A 217 -13.55 1.77 -13.10
N ALA A 218 -13.00 0.65 -12.61
CA ALA A 218 -12.26 -0.33 -13.40
C ALA A 218 -12.35 -1.71 -12.75
N ASP A 219 -12.49 -2.76 -13.54
CA ASP A 219 -12.42 -4.16 -13.09
C ASP A 219 -11.59 -4.99 -14.08
N VAL A 220 -10.35 -5.27 -13.71
CA VAL A 220 -9.36 -5.82 -14.63
C VAL A 220 -8.89 -7.18 -14.15
N THR A 221 -8.84 -8.17 -15.05
CA THR A 221 -8.11 -9.42 -14.87
C THR A 221 -6.90 -9.41 -15.78
N ASP A 222 -5.69 -9.47 -15.21
CA ASP A 222 -4.43 -9.41 -15.97
C ASP A 222 -3.81 -10.81 -16.10
N GLU A 223 -3.97 -11.45 -17.26
CA GLU A 223 -3.45 -12.78 -17.56
C GLU A 223 -2.07 -12.73 -18.24
N GLU A 224 -1.52 -11.54 -18.50
CA GLU A 224 -0.20 -11.35 -19.12
C GLU A 224 0.92 -11.60 -18.09
N ASN A 225 1.15 -12.88 -17.77
CA ASN A 225 2.05 -13.36 -16.71
C ASN A 225 3.42 -12.65 -16.68
N ASP A 226 4.02 -12.40 -17.86
CA ASP A 226 5.37 -11.86 -17.98
C ASP A 226 5.46 -10.34 -17.71
N LYS A 227 4.31 -9.66 -17.67
CA LYS A 227 4.24 -8.20 -17.45
C LYS A 227 3.44 -7.80 -16.21
N ARG A 228 2.47 -8.61 -15.80
CA ARG A 228 1.65 -8.26 -14.65
C ARG A 228 2.47 -8.17 -13.37
N ALA A 229 2.06 -7.29 -12.47
CA ALA A 229 2.59 -7.26 -11.11
C ALA A 229 1.60 -7.93 -10.13
N LEU A 230 2.12 -8.83 -9.30
CA LEU A 230 1.38 -9.41 -8.18
C LEU A 230 1.81 -8.80 -6.83
N GLU A 231 2.92 -8.08 -6.81
CA GLU A 231 3.51 -7.46 -5.64
C GLU A 231 4.23 -6.16 -6.04
N GLY A 232 4.33 -5.22 -5.11
CA GLY A 232 5.23 -4.07 -5.23
C GLY A 232 4.89 -2.96 -4.26
N ILE A 233 5.50 -1.79 -4.43
CA ILE A 233 5.32 -0.64 -3.53
C ILE A 233 3.96 0.04 -3.72
N LEU A 234 3.58 0.83 -2.72
CA LEU A 234 2.52 1.86 -2.78
C LEU A 234 3.17 3.24 -2.88
N ALA A 235 2.62 4.13 -3.72
CA ALA A 235 3.07 5.52 -3.78
C ALA A 235 1.99 6.49 -4.26
N PHE A 236 2.15 7.78 -3.98
CA PHE A 236 1.29 8.85 -4.49
C PHE A 236 2.04 9.75 -5.46
N GLN A 237 1.40 10.12 -6.56
CA GLN A 237 2.04 10.86 -7.65
C GLN A 237 1.85 12.38 -7.52
N LEU A 238 2.92 13.13 -7.78
CA LEU A 238 2.84 14.48 -8.35
C LEU A 238 3.25 14.42 -9.80
N HIS A 239 2.32 14.78 -10.69
CA HIS A 239 2.54 14.73 -12.12
C HIS A 239 3.29 15.99 -12.57
N LYS A 240 4.20 15.81 -13.53
CA LYS A 240 4.86 16.91 -14.24
C LYS A 240 3.84 17.74 -15.01
N GLY A 241 3.89 19.06 -14.86
CA GLY A 241 3.07 19.98 -15.65
C GLY A 241 2.68 21.23 -14.85
N PRO A 242 1.55 21.87 -15.18
CA PRO A 242 0.98 22.96 -14.40
C PRO A 242 0.96 22.70 -12.89
N ALA A 243 1.06 23.77 -12.10
CA ALA A 243 1.04 23.73 -10.64
C ALA A 243 -0.21 23.00 -10.15
N MET A 244 -0.02 22.04 -9.25
CA MET A 244 -1.08 21.18 -8.74
C MET A 244 -0.97 20.99 -7.24
N LYS A 245 -2.08 20.60 -6.63
CA LYS A 245 -2.10 20.16 -5.24
C LYS A 245 -2.97 18.92 -5.13
N VAL A 246 -2.43 17.88 -4.52
CA VAL A 246 -3.18 16.67 -4.18
C VAL A 246 -3.08 16.41 -2.69
N GLU A 247 -4.17 15.95 -2.10
CA GLU A 247 -4.30 15.75 -0.66
C GLU A 247 -4.86 14.35 -0.41
N PHE A 248 -4.24 13.60 0.50
CA PHE A 248 -4.64 12.25 0.87
C PHE A 248 -4.79 12.12 2.39
N LYS A 249 -5.86 11.48 2.85
CA LYS A 249 -6.06 11.13 4.26
C LYS A 249 -6.86 9.84 4.41
N GLU A 250 -6.98 9.36 5.65
CA GLU A 250 -7.70 8.12 5.96
C GLU A 250 -7.19 6.95 5.09
N ILE A 251 -5.86 6.81 5.04
CA ILE A 251 -5.17 5.81 4.23
C ILE A 251 -5.17 4.49 5.00
N LEU A 252 -6.11 3.63 4.66
CA LEU A 252 -6.38 2.36 5.34
C LEU A 252 -6.02 1.19 4.43
N LEU A 253 -5.18 0.29 4.92
CA LEU A 253 -4.74 -0.90 4.21
C LEU A 253 -5.20 -2.16 4.94
N LYS A 254 -5.69 -3.14 4.19
CA LYS A 254 -6.04 -4.48 4.69
C LYS A 254 -5.44 -5.52 3.75
N ALA A 255 -4.60 -6.41 4.29
CA ALA A 255 -4.20 -7.61 3.56
C ALA A 255 -5.42 -8.54 3.36
N GLN A 256 -5.51 -9.19 2.20
CA GLN A 256 -6.62 -10.10 1.85
C GLN A 256 -6.20 -11.56 1.95
#